data_AF-A0A8J7I9C0-F1
#
_entry.id   AF-A0A8J7I9C0-F1
#
_cell.length_a   1.000
_cell.length_b   1.000
_cell.length_c   1.000
_cell.angle_alpha   90.00
_cell.angle_beta   90.00
_cell.angle_gamma   90.00
#
_symmetry.space_group_name_H-M   'P 1'
#
loop_
_entity.id
_entity.type
_entity.pdbx_description
1 polymer ?
#
loop_
_entity_poly.entity_id
_entity_poly.type
_entity_poly.pdbx_seq_one_letter_code
_entity_poly.pdbx_strand_id
1 'polypeptide(L)'
;MGGAGNDLLTGGGGVNTLLGGTGNDLYYLAYLDPNNPVVNDSGSIIQDESGTDTLTLTNFSLSLSNLARVGTALTIDLNKDNKFIFAQDVTLLNFFGTGNTKGTGFIEYIAGLDQYLSQFTRLQRLWKGDEYVPKK
;
A
#
# COMPACT_ATOMS: atom_id res chain seq x y z
N MET A 1 8.07 4.14 -13.46
CA MET A 1 8.62 5.37 -12.85
C MET A 1 7.83 6.53 -13.45
N GLY A 2 7.30 7.41 -12.62
CA GLY A 2 6.53 8.60 -13.01
C GLY A 2 7.44 9.80 -13.23
N GLY A 3 8.11 10.24 -12.16
CA GLY A 3 9.00 11.39 -12.16
C GLY A 3 8.34 12.61 -11.53
N ALA A 4 8.37 13.75 -12.21
CA ALA A 4 7.65 14.94 -11.76
C ALA A 4 6.35 15.09 -12.56
N GLY A 5 5.24 15.37 -11.88
CA GLY A 5 3.93 15.50 -12.50
C GLY A 5 2.89 14.64 -11.80
N ASN A 6 1.70 14.54 -12.38
CA ASN A 6 0.66 13.64 -11.87
C ASN A 6 0.64 12.41 -12.77
N ASP A 7 1.17 11.29 -12.28
CA ASP A 7 1.41 10.10 -13.08
C ASP A 7 0.43 8.97 -12.79
N LEU A 8 0.17 8.14 -13.80
CA LEU A 8 -0.53 6.86 -13.65
C LEU A 8 0.52 5.74 -13.71
N LEU A 9 0.71 5.03 -12.60
CA LEU A 9 1.65 3.92 -12.49
C LEU A 9 0.91 2.59 -12.33
N THR A 10 1.00 1.74 -13.34
CA THR A 10 0.40 0.40 -13.34
C THR A 10 1.45 -0.69 -13.12
N GLY A 11 1.17 -1.67 -12.26
CA GLY A 11 2.03 -2.85 -12.10
C GLY A 11 1.97 -3.79 -13.31
N GLY A 12 0.78 -4.04 -13.84
CA GLY A 12 0.59 -4.86 -15.06
C GLY A 12 0.86 -6.35 -14.86
N GLY A 13 1.07 -6.80 -13.61
CA GLY A 13 1.45 -8.16 -13.24
C GLY A 13 2.95 -8.31 -12.98
N GLY A 14 3.30 -9.37 -12.25
CA GLY A 14 4.67 -9.63 -11.82
C GLY A 14 5.11 -8.76 -10.63
N VAL A 15 6.38 -8.89 -10.27
CA VAL A 15 6.98 -8.12 -9.17
C VAL A 15 7.56 -6.82 -9.74
N ASN A 16 6.96 -5.70 -9.34
CA ASN A 16 7.31 -4.38 -9.86
C ASN A 16 7.90 -3.47 -8.79
N THR A 17 8.62 -2.45 -9.23
CA THR A 17 8.97 -1.29 -8.39
C THR A 17 8.38 -0.04 -9.04
N LEU A 18 7.32 0.48 -8.43
CA LEU A 18 6.61 1.67 -8.88
C LEU A 18 7.17 2.88 -8.12
N LEU A 19 7.82 3.76 -8.85
CA LEU A 19 8.45 4.98 -8.34
C LEU A 19 7.62 6.17 -8.83
N GLY A 20 6.81 6.78 -7.97
CA GLY A 20 5.95 7.93 -8.34
C GLY A 20 6.79 9.17 -8.57
N GLY A 21 7.39 9.68 -7.49
CA GLY A 21 8.26 10.85 -7.55
C GLY A 21 7.54 12.03 -6.91
N THR A 22 7.49 13.17 -7.59
CA THR A 22 6.80 14.37 -7.09
C THR A 22 5.54 14.67 -7.87
N GLY A 23 4.45 14.98 -7.17
CA GLY A 23 3.16 15.36 -7.75
C GLY A 23 2.07 14.40 -7.28
N ASN A 24 0.88 14.44 -7.87
CA ASN A 24 -0.24 13.63 -7.38
C ASN A 24 -0.38 12.37 -8.24
N ASP A 25 0.11 11.25 -7.71
CA ASP A 25 0.22 10.01 -8.46
C ASP A 25 -0.93 9.04 -8.18
N LEU A 26 -1.28 8.27 -9.20
CA LEU A 26 -2.24 7.17 -9.12
C LEU A 26 -1.53 5.85 -9.38
N TYR A 27 -1.42 5.06 -8.33
CA TYR A 27 -0.92 3.68 -8.37
C TYR A 27 -2.08 2.72 -8.60
N TYR A 28 -1.96 1.90 -9.64
CA TYR A 28 -2.97 0.91 -10.01
C TYR A 28 -2.34 -0.48 -10.04
N LEU A 29 -2.64 -1.28 -9.03
CA LEU A 29 -2.20 -2.67 -8.95
C LEU A 29 -3.39 -3.62 -8.90
N ALA A 30 -3.14 -4.87 -9.23
CA ALA A 30 -4.14 -5.93 -9.29
C ALA A 30 -3.64 -7.19 -8.59
N TYR A 31 -4.54 -7.85 -7.86
CA TYR A 31 -4.26 -9.17 -7.30
C TYR A 31 -5.12 -10.23 -7.97
N LEU A 32 -4.47 -11.22 -8.58
CA LEU A 32 -5.09 -12.39 -9.23
C LEU A 32 -6.36 -12.04 -10.03
N ASP A 33 -6.20 -11.34 -11.16
CA ASP A 33 -7.34 -11.06 -12.04
C ASP A 33 -7.99 -12.38 -12.50
N PRO A 34 -9.29 -12.61 -12.21
CA PRO A 34 -9.96 -13.86 -12.56
C PRO A 34 -10.07 -14.09 -14.08
N ASN A 35 -9.98 -13.02 -14.88
CA ASN A 35 -10.00 -13.07 -16.34
C ASN A 35 -8.59 -13.09 -16.94
N ASN A 36 -7.56 -12.74 -16.17
CA ASN A 36 -6.16 -12.76 -16.59
C ASN A 36 -5.22 -13.07 -15.41
N PRO A 37 -5.06 -14.35 -15.02
CA PRO A 37 -4.27 -14.73 -13.84
C PRO A 37 -2.78 -14.34 -13.88
N VAL A 38 -2.26 -13.97 -15.06
CA VAL A 38 -0.90 -13.45 -15.23
C VAL A 38 -0.77 -12.05 -14.59
N VAL A 39 -1.88 -11.31 -14.48
CA VAL A 39 -1.95 -10.03 -13.80
C VAL A 39 -2.07 -10.27 -12.30
N ASN A 40 -0.91 -10.36 -11.66
CA ASN A 40 -0.75 -10.44 -10.22
C ASN A 40 0.45 -9.60 -9.79
N ASP A 41 0.19 -8.51 -9.08
CA ASP A 41 1.20 -7.57 -8.60
C ASP A 41 1.73 -7.91 -7.19
N SER A 42 1.43 -9.10 -6.66
CA SER A 42 2.05 -9.63 -5.45
C SER A 42 3.57 -9.43 -5.47
N GLY A 43 4.09 -8.96 -4.33
CA GLY A 43 5.50 -8.67 -4.14
C GLY A 43 5.97 -7.31 -4.69
N SER A 44 5.07 -6.53 -5.30
CA SER A 44 5.44 -5.21 -5.82
C SER A 44 5.71 -4.19 -4.71
N ILE A 45 6.58 -3.24 -5.03
CA ILE A 45 6.99 -2.15 -4.16
C ILE A 45 6.48 -0.83 -4.74
N ILE A 46 5.97 0.03 -3.88
CA ILE A 46 5.65 1.42 -4.17
C ILE A 46 6.60 2.31 -3.35
N GLN A 47 7.19 3.29 -4.02
CA GLN A 47 7.96 4.35 -3.39
C GLN A 47 7.55 5.69 -3.99
N ASP A 48 7.22 6.63 -3.12
CA ASP A 48 6.84 7.99 -3.45
C ASP A 48 7.73 9.00 -2.70
N GLU A 49 7.78 10.24 -3.18
CA GLU A 49 8.56 11.33 -2.58
C GLU A 49 7.68 12.45 -2.00
N SER A 50 6.64 12.87 -2.73
CA SER A 50 5.72 13.91 -2.27
C SER A 50 4.51 14.05 -3.19
N GLY A 51 3.34 14.24 -2.60
CA GLY A 51 2.14 14.31 -3.40
C GLY A 51 0.88 14.34 -2.58
N THR A 52 -0.23 14.21 -3.29
CA THR A 52 -1.49 13.72 -2.73
C THR A 52 -1.89 12.52 -3.56
N ASP A 53 -1.55 11.35 -3.06
CA ASP A 53 -1.45 10.16 -3.89
C ASP A 53 -2.59 9.19 -3.64
N THR A 54 -2.85 8.36 -4.64
CA THR A 54 -3.91 7.35 -4.59
C THR A 54 -3.37 5.99 -4.96
N LEU A 55 -3.71 4.97 -4.16
CA LEU A 55 -3.50 3.57 -4.48
C LEU A 55 -4.85 2.88 -4.70
N THR A 56 -5.02 2.28 -5.88
CA THR A 56 -6.13 1.38 -6.18
C THR A 56 -5.62 -0.05 -6.31
N LEU A 57 -6.21 -0.95 -5.52
CA LEU A 57 -6.03 -2.39 -5.64
C LEU A 57 -7.28 -3.00 -6.26
N THR A 58 -7.15 -3.54 -7.47
CA THR A 58 -8.25 -4.19 -8.18
C THR A 58 -8.25 -5.69 -7.98
N ASN A 59 -9.43 -6.30 -8.13
CA ASN A 59 -9.68 -7.71 -7.85
C ASN A 59 -9.34 -8.12 -6.39
N PHE A 60 -9.24 -7.14 -5.50
CA PHE A 60 -8.95 -7.33 -4.09
C PHE A 60 -9.90 -6.51 -3.23
N SER A 61 -10.53 -7.15 -2.25
CA SER A 61 -11.29 -6.45 -1.21
C SER A 61 -10.37 -6.18 -0.02
N LEU A 62 -9.90 -4.94 0.06
CA LEU A 62 -9.03 -4.47 1.13
C LEU A 62 -9.80 -4.27 2.44
N SER A 63 -9.18 -4.66 3.55
CA SER A 63 -9.64 -4.39 4.90
C SER A 63 -8.45 -4.14 5.81
N LEU A 64 -8.71 -3.66 7.03
CA LEU A 64 -7.62 -3.34 7.96
C LEU A 64 -6.85 -4.56 8.47
N SER A 65 -7.44 -5.75 8.43
CA SER A 65 -6.72 -6.97 8.80
C SER A 65 -5.66 -7.34 7.76
N ASN A 66 -5.73 -6.76 6.55
CA ASN A 66 -4.74 -6.94 5.51
C ASN A 66 -3.54 -5.99 5.65
N LEU A 67 -3.50 -5.14 6.67
CA LEU A 67 -2.47 -4.10 6.78
C LEU A 67 -1.54 -4.38 7.94
N ALA A 68 -0.23 -4.32 7.69
CA ALA A 68 0.77 -4.27 8.75
C ALA A 68 1.80 -3.17 8.52
N ARG A 69 2.27 -2.61 9.63
CA ARG A 69 3.47 -1.78 9.64
C ARG A 69 4.69 -2.67 9.81
N VAL A 70 5.61 -2.61 8.85
CA VAL A 70 6.91 -3.28 8.90
C VAL A 70 8.00 -2.20 8.88
N GLY A 71 8.50 -1.83 10.06
CA GLY A 71 9.40 -0.69 10.19
C GLY A 71 8.74 0.63 9.79
N THR A 72 9.26 1.29 8.75
CA THR A 72 8.67 2.49 8.14
C THR A 72 7.70 2.19 7.00
N ALA A 73 7.59 0.93 6.57
CA ALA A 73 6.74 0.53 5.46
C ALA A 73 5.33 0.12 5.90
N LEU A 74 4.36 0.29 5.01
CA LEU A 74 3.06 -0.35 5.07
C LEU A 74 3.06 -1.55 4.11
N THR A 75 2.79 -2.75 4.63
CA THR A 75 2.63 -3.96 3.82
C THR A 75 1.17 -4.37 3.80
N ILE A 76 0.68 -4.71 2.61
CA ILE A 76 -0.69 -5.14 2.34
C ILE A 76 -0.67 -6.64 2.04
N ASP A 77 -1.16 -7.44 2.99
CA ASP A 77 -1.31 -8.88 2.86
C ASP A 77 -2.40 -9.21 1.83
N LEU A 78 -1.96 -9.59 0.63
CA LEU A 78 -2.83 -9.88 -0.51
C LEU A 78 -3.32 -11.32 -0.49
N ASN A 79 -2.50 -12.27 -0.01
CA ASN A 79 -2.87 -13.69 0.01
C ASN A 79 -3.69 -14.08 1.25
N LYS A 80 -3.82 -13.17 2.22
CA LYS A 80 -4.58 -13.28 3.47
C LYS A 80 -4.09 -14.42 4.36
N ASP A 81 -2.81 -14.75 4.31
CA ASP A 81 -2.20 -15.78 5.16
C ASP A 81 -1.68 -15.22 6.51
N ASN A 82 -1.83 -13.91 6.73
CA ASN A 82 -1.35 -13.15 7.89
C ASN A 82 0.18 -13.11 8.00
N LYS A 83 0.91 -13.38 6.93
CA LYS A 83 2.36 -13.21 6.84
C LYS A 83 2.66 -12.09 5.86
N PHE A 84 3.21 -11.00 6.36
CA PHE A 84 3.55 -9.82 5.59
C PHE A 84 4.95 -9.98 4.97
N ILE A 85 5.01 -10.62 3.79
CA ILE A 85 6.25 -11.02 3.11
C ILE A 85 6.41 -10.25 1.81
N PHE A 86 7.55 -9.56 1.64
CA PHE A 86 7.84 -8.74 0.46
C PHE A 86 7.76 -9.47 -0.90
N ALA A 87 7.92 -10.78 -0.95
CA ALA A 87 7.82 -11.54 -2.19
C ALA A 87 6.37 -11.92 -2.56
N GLN A 88 5.42 -11.73 -1.64
CA GLN A 88 4.03 -12.19 -1.77
C GLN A 88 3.03 -11.02 -1.66
N ASP A 89 3.45 -9.93 -1.03
CA ASP A 89 2.60 -8.81 -0.64
C ASP A 89 3.09 -7.49 -1.21
N VAL A 90 2.17 -6.54 -1.35
CA VAL A 90 2.52 -5.20 -1.81
C VAL A 90 3.06 -4.39 -0.64
N THR A 91 4.16 -3.67 -0.87
CA THR A 91 4.82 -2.86 0.15
C THR A 91 4.98 -1.42 -0.29
N LEU A 92 4.50 -0.50 0.54
CA LEU A 92 4.67 0.94 0.39
C LEU A 92 5.81 1.38 1.30
N LEU A 93 6.94 1.76 0.70
CA LEU A 93 8.14 2.17 1.44
C LEU A 93 7.94 3.54 2.07
N ASN A 94 8.50 3.71 3.27
CA ASN A 94 8.47 4.99 3.99
C ASN A 94 7.07 5.59 4.13
N PHE A 95 6.04 4.75 4.19
CA PHE A 95 4.67 5.17 4.45
C PHE A 95 4.54 5.83 5.84
N PHE A 96 5.29 5.32 6.82
CA PHE A 96 5.35 5.84 8.18
C PHE A 96 6.67 6.59 8.43
N GLY A 97 6.56 7.75 9.06
CA GLY A 97 7.71 8.49 9.57
C GLY A 97 8.15 7.97 10.95
N THR A 98 9.06 8.71 11.57
CA THR A 98 9.50 8.44 12.94
C THR A 98 8.34 8.67 13.92
N GLY A 99 8.03 7.64 14.72
CA GLY A 99 6.89 7.68 15.65
C GLY A 99 5.54 7.58 14.92
N ASN A 100 4.64 8.53 15.21
CA ASN A 100 3.26 8.58 14.71
C ASN A 100 3.08 9.64 13.62
N THR A 101 4.06 9.83 12.74
CA THR A 101 3.98 10.79 11.63
C THR A 101 3.80 10.11 10.28
N LYS A 102 3.30 10.86 9.29
CA LYS A 102 3.37 10.45 7.88
C LYS A 102 4.84 10.37 7.47
N GLY A 103 5.21 9.32 6.74
CA GLY A 103 6.52 9.26 6.09
C GLY A 103 6.48 9.90 4.70
N THR A 104 7.61 9.90 4.00
CA THR A 104 7.72 10.52 2.67
C THR A 104 6.96 9.76 1.59
N GLY A 105 6.75 8.45 1.76
CA GLY A 105 5.98 7.62 0.84
C GLY A 105 4.53 7.40 1.31
N PHE A 106 3.97 8.33 2.09
CA PHE A 106 2.61 8.22 2.58
C PHE A 106 1.62 8.44 1.45
N ILE A 107 0.75 7.46 1.20
CA ILE A 107 -0.33 7.57 0.21
C ILE A 107 -1.62 8.00 0.93
N GLU A 108 -2.18 9.15 0.55
CA GLU A 108 -3.37 9.73 1.17
C GLU A 108 -4.63 8.88 1.03
N TYR A 109 -4.81 8.29 -0.14
CA TYR A 109 -6.03 7.61 -0.51
C TYR A 109 -5.74 6.17 -0.95
N ILE A 110 -6.05 5.20 -0.11
CA ILE A 110 -6.04 3.79 -0.52
C ILE A 110 -7.49 3.32 -0.72
N ALA A 111 -7.82 2.96 -1.95
CA ALA A 111 -9.15 2.52 -2.34
C ALA A 111 -9.62 1.36 -1.45
N GLY A 112 -10.84 1.49 -0.92
CA GLY A 112 -11.41 0.53 0.05
C GLY A 112 -11.15 0.87 1.52
N LEU A 113 -10.25 1.81 1.80
CA LEU A 113 -10.08 2.43 3.12
C LEU A 113 -10.71 3.83 3.21
N ASP A 114 -11.18 4.39 2.08
CA ASP A 114 -11.74 5.75 1.99
C ASP A 114 -13.00 5.98 2.83
N GLN A 115 -13.71 4.90 3.18
CA GLN A 115 -14.85 4.94 4.10
C GLN A 115 -14.45 5.34 5.56
N TYR A 116 -13.16 5.56 5.82
CA TYR A 116 -12.65 5.95 7.13
C TYR A 116 -12.27 7.44 7.13
N LEU A 117 -13.00 8.22 7.94
CA LEU A 117 -12.97 9.70 8.08
C LEU A 117 -11.56 10.35 8.17
N SER A 118 -10.53 9.58 8.49
CA SER A 118 -9.16 9.83 8.03
C SER A 118 -8.37 8.52 8.12
N GLN A 119 -7.88 8.04 6.97
CA GLN A 119 -7.07 6.81 6.89
C GLN A 119 -5.89 6.90 7.87
N PHE A 120 -5.21 8.06 7.89
CA PHE A 120 -4.11 8.33 8.81
C PHE A 120 -4.49 8.18 10.30
N THR A 121 -5.61 8.76 10.77
CA THR A 121 -6.01 8.66 12.18
C THR A 121 -6.41 7.23 12.57
N ARG A 122 -6.98 6.46 11.63
CA ARG A 122 -7.38 5.07 11.89
C ARG A 122 -6.19 4.12 11.88
N LEU A 123 -5.27 4.31 10.94
CA LEU A 123 -3.98 3.65 10.89
C LEU A 123 -3.17 3.95 12.16
N GLN A 124 -3.09 5.20 12.59
CA GLN A 124 -2.50 5.55 13.88
C GLN A 124 -3.18 4.84 15.07
N ARG A 125 -4.52 4.74 15.10
CA ARG A 125 -5.24 4.05 16.19
C ARG A 125 -5.03 2.54 16.22
N LEU A 126 -4.79 1.90 15.07
CA LEU A 126 -4.40 0.49 15.01
C LEU A 126 -3.02 0.23 15.61
N TRP A 127 -2.13 1.25 15.62
CA TRP A 127 -0.73 1.12 16.01
C TRP A 127 -0.31 1.96 17.22
N LYS A 128 -1.24 2.59 17.94
CA LYS A 128 -0.98 3.26 19.24
C LYS A 128 -0.76 2.28 20.41
N GLY A 129 -0.79 0.97 20.16
CA GLY A 129 -0.32 -0.04 21.10
C GLY A 129 0.87 -0.75 20.49
N ASP A 130 1.97 -0.82 21.22
CA ASP A 130 3.06 -1.76 20.95
C ASP A 130 2.45 -3.15 20.67
N GLU A 131 2.88 -3.76 19.58
CA GLU A 131 2.45 -5.08 19.08
C GLU A 131 0.96 -5.19 18.69
N TYR A 132 0.70 -5.18 17.39
CA TYR A 132 -0.42 -5.98 16.88
C TYR A 132 -0.09 -7.45 17.16
N VAL A 133 -0.60 -7.98 18.27
CA VAL A 133 -0.73 -9.43 18.49
C VAL A 133 -2.01 -9.85 17.77
N PRO A 134 -1.95 -10.65 16.69
CA PRO A 134 -3.14 -11.20 16.07
C PRO A 134 -3.90 -12.00 17.14
N LYS A 135 -5.19 -11.71 17.31
CA LYS A 135 -6.02 -12.57 18.17
C LYS A 135 -6.05 -13.96 17.54
N LYS A 136 -5.58 -14.95 18.32
CA LYS A 136 -5.71 -16.38 18.04
C LYS A 136 -7.15 -16.78 17.78
#